data_AF-A0A0A2VHB9-F1
#
_entry.id   AF-A0A0A2VHB9-F1
#
_cell.length_a   1.000
_cell.length_b   1.000
_cell.length_c   1.000
_cell.angle_alpha   90.00
_cell.angle_beta   90.00
_cell.angle_gamma   90.00
#
_symmetry.space_group_name_H-M   'P 1'
#
loop_
_entity.id
_entity.type
_entity.pdbx_description
1 polymer ?
#
loop_
_entity_poly.entity_id
_entity_poly.type
_entity_poly.pdbx_seq_one_letter_code
_entity_poly.pdbx_strand_id
1 'polypeptide(L)'
;MLPTFSYFITLTLSLVGGTIAGPILAPRTCYPTETASQLCYTAPNNDPQGVDIEDVQFIASYLRAYGAQIRAGRLFSMAAKDTPDCAEWQLYAHGTARAVAKHIDLTVDSSVLFSDIATTIDGGPNASSAQQAAALIGCATDGGSKGVAVNASNPTYSGPTYPKGYVTKGILVKIVAAGDSRYRVVRLRDAQVDDVTKMAKLSGFGRLFAALLALQILPWIIAVDISDIFTVQRGKVAGSCDGQMNLLNDWLAESTLSVEQALDAIDRYNSNLNVRKAMNTIFHIQNQGKMPASGKRRESFKRVKNELEWVYTFFQGGPYKKEHFWLFCDCTFLESHLPSQPAYDYLGNKIHDDDNEIVTIEKVKEYKKALAREPNSRPWWSGAHSALKGYYFTEKGGDYCIESQLAATAHIEELNRPLPAGETEKVEIASVILCPESFNTTLRQANYRDANDLITDGTNLADGVPRSATLLHEAFHAIRGDDLFSGNDESCEQPLFGLGPSPYL
;
A
#
# COMPACT_ATOMS: atom_id res chain seq x y z
N MET A 1 -32.07 -99.85 18.58
CA MET A 1 -32.24 -98.93 17.43
C MET A 1 -30.95 -98.11 17.32
N LEU A 2 -30.17 -98.37 16.26
CA LEU A 2 -28.98 -97.63 15.79
C LEU A 2 -29.40 -96.31 15.10
N PRO A 3 -28.49 -95.42 14.61
CA PRO A 3 -27.05 -95.17 14.87
C PRO A 3 -26.79 -93.65 15.22
N THR A 4 -25.61 -93.04 15.43
CA THR A 4 -24.51 -92.74 14.47
C THR A 4 -23.37 -91.89 15.09
N PHE A 5 -22.13 -92.30 14.79
CA PHE A 5 -20.92 -91.56 14.36
C PHE A 5 -20.26 -90.39 15.13
N SER A 6 -18.98 -90.63 15.48
CA SER A 6 -17.87 -89.69 15.64
C SER A 6 -17.60 -88.82 14.40
N TYR A 7 -17.13 -87.59 14.58
CA TYR A 7 -16.10 -86.98 13.71
C TYR A 7 -15.34 -85.85 14.43
N PHE A 8 -14.02 -85.99 14.49
CA PHE A 8 -13.05 -84.91 14.73
C PHE A 8 -13.01 -84.02 13.48
N ILE A 9 -13.07 -82.69 13.64
CA ILE A 9 -12.70 -81.73 12.59
C ILE A 9 -11.61 -80.80 13.14
N THR A 10 -10.39 -81.04 12.66
CA THR A 10 -9.27 -80.11 12.60
C THR A 10 -9.65 -78.88 11.78
N LEU A 11 -9.59 -77.69 12.38
CA LEU A 11 -9.70 -76.43 11.67
C LEU A 11 -8.30 -76.01 11.17
N THR A 12 -8.09 -76.12 9.87
CA THR A 12 -6.88 -75.65 9.17
C THR A 12 -6.83 -74.12 9.14
N LEU A 13 -5.74 -73.57 9.67
CA LEU A 13 -5.38 -72.16 9.57
C LEU A 13 -4.86 -71.86 8.16
N SER A 14 -5.70 -71.27 7.31
CA SER A 14 -5.29 -70.76 6.00
C SER A 14 -4.80 -69.32 6.13
N LEU A 15 -3.48 -69.12 6.12
CA LEU A 15 -2.86 -67.82 5.91
C LEU A 15 -3.16 -67.36 4.47
N VAL A 16 -4.12 -66.46 4.29
CA VAL A 16 -4.22 -65.67 3.06
C VAL A 16 -3.58 -64.32 3.36
N GLY A 17 -2.36 -64.15 2.87
CA GLY A 17 -1.67 -62.86 2.81
C GLY A 17 -2.40 -61.94 1.85
N GLY A 18 -3.38 -61.19 2.35
CA GLY A 18 -3.94 -60.03 1.67
C GLY A 18 -2.98 -58.86 1.82
N THR A 19 -2.28 -58.49 0.75
CA THR A 19 -1.66 -57.18 0.63
C THR A 19 -2.76 -56.13 0.76
N ILE A 20 -2.82 -55.46 1.92
CA ILE A 20 -3.62 -54.27 2.11
C ILE A 20 -2.95 -53.19 1.26
N ALA A 21 -3.40 -53.04 0.02
CA ALA A 21 -3.19 -51.81 -0.71
C ALA A 21 -3.89 -50.73 0.11
N GLY A 22 -3.12 -49.95 0.86
CA GLY A 22 -3.64 -48.76 1.51
C GLY A 22 -4.33 -47.90 0.45
N PRO A 23 -5.42 -47.19 0.80
CA PRO A 23 -6.06 -46.28 -0.15
C PRO A 23 -4.97 -45.33 -0.64
N ILE A 24 -4.71 -45.37 -1.94
CA ILE A 24 -3.98 -44.31 -2.63
C ILE A 24 -4.82 -43.07 -2.37
N LEU A 25 -4.36 -42.22 -1.44
CA LEU A 25 -4.91 -40.88 -1.25
C LEU A 25 -4.78 -40.20 -2.60
N ALA A 26 -5.88 -40.12 -3.33
CA ALA A 26 -5.96 -39.27 -4.50
C ALA A 26 -5.56 -37.85 -4.05
N PRO A 27 -4.74 -37.12 -4.84
CA PRO A 27 -4.40 -35.75 -4.51
C PRO A 27 -5.70 -34.98 -4.25
N ARG A 28 -5.80 -34.32 -3.08
CA ARG A 28 -6.91 -33.43 -2.76
C ARG A 28 -6.87 -32.27 -3.75
N THR A 29 -7.55 -32.43 -4.87
CA THR A 29 -7.76 -31.34 -5.83
C THR A 29 -8.74 -30.35 -5.21
N CYS A 30 -8.33 -29.09 -5.19
CA CYS A 30 -9.19 -27.98 -4.86
C CYS A 30 -10.39 -27.96 -5.82
N TYR A 31 -11.61 -27.77 -5.30
CA TYR A 31 -12.92 -27.79 -5.96
C TYR A 31 -12.93 -28.32 -7.42
N PRO A 32 -13.59 -29.46 -7.74
CA PRO A 32 -13.48 -30.13 -9.04
C PRO A 32 -13.72 -29.28 -10.30
N THR A 33 -14.40 -28.14 -10.14
CA THR A 33 -14.73 -27.19 -11.21
C THR A 33 -13.66 -26.14 -11.48
N GLU A 34 -12.71 -25.92 -10.56
CA GLU A 34 -11.63 -24.93 -10.69
C GLU A 34 -10.35 -25.61 -11.19
N THR A 35 -10.24 -25.72 -12.53
CA THR A 35 -9.09 -26.34 -13.20
C THR A 35 -8.18 -25.28 -13.84
N ALA A 36 -7.02 -25.70 -14.38
CA ALA A 36 -6.13 -24.79 -15.10
C ALA A 36 -6.75 -24.20 -16.40
N SER A 37 -7.85 -24.78 -16.90
CA SER A 37 -8.58 -24.26 -18.07
C SER A 37 -9.22 -22.90 -17.76
N GLN A 38 -9.34 -22.05 -18.77
CA GLN A 38 -10.06 -20.79 -18.64
C GLN A 38 -11.55 -21.07 -18.36
N LEU A 39 -12.05 -20.47 -17.29
CA LEU A 39 -13.46 -20.48 -16.90
C LEU A 39 -13.90 -19.03 -16.74
N CYS A 40 -14.85 -18.58 -17.55
CA CYS A 40 -15.50 -17.29 -17.35
C CYS A 40 -16.74 -17.49 -16.46
N TYR A 41 -17.01 -16.56 -15.54
CA TYR A 41 -18.11 -16.71 -14.58
C TYR A 41 -19.46 -16.29 -15.20
N THR A 42 -19.78 -16.81 -16.38
CA THR A 42 -21.00 -16.48 -17.11
C THR A 42 -22.24 -17.14 -16.49
N ALA A 43 -23.33 -16.38 -16.41
CA ALA A 43 -24.66 -16.90 -16.09
C ALA A 43 -25.15 -17.87 -17.19
N PRO A 44 -25.98 -18.89 -16.87
CA PRO A 44 -26.62 -19.14 -15.56
C PRO A 44 -25.80 -20.05 -14.63
N ASN A 45 -24.68 -20.60 -15.09
CA ASN A 45 -23.96 -21.65 -14.37
C ASN A 45 -22.95 -21.10 -13.36
N ASN A 46 -22.60 -19.82 -13.46
CA ASN A 46 -21.71 -19.09 -12.56
C ASN A 46 -22.25 -17.68 -12.32
N ASP A 47 -21.65 -16.96 -11.38
CA ASP A 47 -22.03 -15.59 -11.01
C ASP A 47 -21.08 -14.55 -11.65
N PRO A 48 -21.56 -13.75 -12.63
CA PRO A 48 -20.78 -12.66 -13.21
C PRO A 48 -20.29 -11.67 -12.15
N GLN A 49 -19.05 -11.21 -12.30
CA GLN A 49 -18.40 -10.37 -11.30
C GLN A 49 -18.65 -8.87 -11.52
N GLY A 50 -19.06 -8.46 -12.71
CA GLY A 50 -19.35 -7.06 -13.02
C GLY A 50 -18.11 -6.15 -12.93
N VAL A 51 -16.97 -6.63 -13.41
CA VAL A 51 -15.70 -5.90 -13.43
C VAL A 51 -15.57 -5.04 -14.68
N ASP A 52 -14.90 -3.90 -14.59
CA ASP A 52 -14.52 -3.06 -15.71
C ASP A 52 -13.23 -3.57 -16.34
N ILE A 53 -13.22 -3.64 -17.68
CA ILE A 53 -12.11 -4.21 -18.45
C ILE A 53 -10.83 -3.37 -18.27
N GLU A 54 -10.98 -2.06 -18.12
CA GLU A 54 -9.90 -1.11 -17.88
C GLU A 54 -9.16 -1.44 -16.57
N ASP A 55 -9.90 -1.81 -15.53
CA ASP A 55 -9.32 -2.19 -14.25
C ASP A 55 -8.56 -3.52 -14.32
N VAL A 56 -9.13 -4.49 -15.04
CA VAL A 56 -8.46 -5.78 -15.30
C VAL A 56 -7.14 -5.56 -16.03
N GLN A 57 -7.14 -4.66 -17.01
CA GLN A 57 -5.95 -4.33 -17.80
C GLN A 57 -4.91 -3.54 -16.98
N PHE A 58 -5.35 -2.67 -16.07
CA PHE A 58 -4.48 -1.99 -15.13
C PHE A 58 -3.77 -3.00 -14.21
N ILE A 59 -4.52 -3.95 -13.63
CA ILE A 59 -3.96 -4.98 -12.76
C ILE A 59 -2.86 -5.78 -13.47
N ALA A 60 -3.10 -6.20 -14.72
CA ALA A 60 -2.09 -6.91 -15.49
C ALA A 60 -0.84 -6.05 -15.75
N SER A 61 -1.03 -4.77 -16.07
CA SER A 61 0.07 -3.82 -16.31
C SER A 61 0.91 -3.59 -15.06
N TYR A 62 0.27 -3.41 -13.90
CA TYR A 62 0.93 -3.29 -12.61
C TYR A 62 1.74 -4.55 -12.26
N LEU A 63 1.12 -5.73 -12.31
CA LEU A 63 1.80 -6.99 -11.97
C LEU A 63 3.00 -7.25 -12.88
N ARG A 64 2.89 -6.90 -14.17
CA ARG A 64 4.00 -6.97 -15.12
C ARG A 64 5.14 -6.03 -14.75
N ALA A 65 4.83 -4.77 -14.43
CA ALA A 65 5.82 -3.78 -14.00
C ALA A 65 6.49 -4.19 -12.69
N TYR A 66 5.71 -4.64 -11.71
CA TYR A 66 6.18 -5.20 -10.44
C TYR A 66 7.13 -6.39 -10.66
N GLY A 67 6.74 -7.31 -11.54
CA GLY A 67 7.58 -8.42 -11.97
C GLY A 67 8.91 -7.98 -12.56
N ALA A 68 8.90 -6.93 -13.38
CA ALA A 68 10.08 -6.39 -14.06
C ALA A 68 11.01 -5.54 -13.17
N GLN A 69 10.70 -5.35 -11.88
CA GLN A 69 11.56 -4.60 -10.96
C GLN A 69 12.91 -5.30 -10.68
N ILE A 70 13.02 -6.61 -10.93
CA ILE A 70 14.30 -7.32 -10.88
C ILE A 70 14.63 -7.91 -12.26
N ARG A 71 15.91 -7.93 -12.63
CA ARG A 71 16.36 -8.39 -13.97
C ARG A 71 15.94 -9.82 -14.29
N ALA A 72 15.90 -10.70 -13.29
CA ALA A 72 15.43 -12.08 -13.44
C ALA A 72 13.89 -12.20 -13.42
N GLY A 73 13.15 -11.12 -13.18
CA GLY A 73 11.71 -11.16 -12.93
C GLY A 73 11.37 -11.67 -11.52
N ARG A 74 10.47 -10.97 -10.82
CA ARG A 74 9.99 -11.41 -9.49
C ARG A 74 9.16 -12.68 -9.63
N LEU A 75 9.41 -13.61 -8.73
CA LEU A 75 8.64 -14.83 -8.57
C LEU A 75 7.54 -14.63 -7.51
N PHE A 76 6.36 -15.12 -7.81
CA PHE A 76 5.29 -15.36 -6.87
C PHE A 76 5.30 -16.85 -6.52
N SER A 77 5.39 -17.15 -5.22
CA SER A 77 5.56 -18.51 -4.73
C SER A 77 4.49 -18.86 -3.70
N MET A 78 3.85 -20.00 -3.86
CA MET A 78 2.89 -20.58 -2.93
C MET A 78 3.40 -21.95 -2.48
N ALA A 79 3.83 -22.07 -1.24
CA ALA A 79 4.23 -23.36 -0.68
C ALA A 79 3.01 -24.14 -0.20
N ALA A 80 2.98 -25.45 -0.47
CA ALA A 80 1.85 -26.33 -0.13
C ALA A 80 1.49 -26.30 1.37
N LYS A 81 2.51 -26.13 2.24
CA LYS A 81 2.32 -26.03 3.69
C LYS A 81 1.62 -24.72 4.13
N ASP A 82 1.74 -23.67 3.33
CA ASP A 82 1.24 -22.32 3.65
C ASP A 82 -0.13 -22.06 2.99
N THR A 83 -0.61 -23.02 2.19
CA THR A 83 -1.88 -22.95 1.45
C THR A 83 -2.90 -24.02 1.85
N PRO A 84 -3.09 -24.33 3.15
CA PRO A 84 -4.10 -25.31 3.55
C PRO A 84 -5.48 -24.89 3.02
N ASP A 85 -6.28 -25.89 2.64
CA ASP A 85 -7.64 -25.69 2.12
C ASP A 85 -7.74 -24.77 0.89
N CYS A 86 -6.75 -24.85 -0.01
CA CYS A 86 -6.78 -24.17 -1.31
C CYS A 86 -6.74 -22.66 -1.17
N ALA A 87 -5.81 -22.19 -0.33
CA ALA A 87 -5.71 -20.78 0.02
C ALA A 87 -5.68 -19.87 -1.22
N GLU A 88 -6.39 -18.76 -1.08
CA GLU A 88 -6.48 -17.70 -2.06
C GLU A 88 -5.76 -16.46 -1.52
N TRP A 89 -4.75 -15.98 -2.25
CA TRP A 89 -3.96 -14.81 -1.89
C TRP A 89 -4.22 -13.70 -2.90
N GLN A 90 -4.52 -12.50 -2.42
CA GLN A 90 -4.68 -11.33 -3.28
C GLN A 90 -3.34 -11.01 -3.94
N LEU A 91 -3.35 -10.85 -5.27
CA LEU A 91 -2.20 -10.40 -6.04
C LEU A 91 -2.19 -8.88 -6.13
N TYR A 92 -3.33 -8.31 -6.53
CA TYR A 92 -3.54 -6.87 -6.66
C TYR A 92 -5.02 -6.56 -6.89
N ALA A 93 -5.46 -5.34 -6.57
CA ALA A 93 -6.83 -4.86 -6.83
C ALA A 93 -6.79 -3.43 -7.39
N HIS A 94 -7.70 -3.11 -8.30
CA HIS A 94 -7.85 -1.79 -8.88
C HIS A 94 -9.31 -1.58 -9.29
N GLY A 95 -9.88 -0.42 -8.95
CA GLY A 95 -11.27 -0.09 -9.27
C GLY A 95 -12.25 -1.19 -8.87
N THR A 96 -12.98 -1.71 -9.87
CA THR A 96 -13.99 -2.76 -9.75
C THR A 96 -13.41 -4.18 -9.75
N ALA A 97 -12.14 -4.38 -10.07
CA ALA A 97 -11.52 -5.70 -10.26
C ALA A 97 -10.48 -6.04 -9.18
N ARG A 98 -10.36 -7.33 -8.87
CA ARG A 98 -9.27 -7.89 -8.05
C ARG A 98 -8.72 -9.16 -8.67
N ALA A 99 -7.40 -9.25 -8.77
CA ALA A 99 -6.67 -10.46 -9.11
C ALA A 99 -6.30 -11.25 -7.84
N VAL A 100 -6.58 -12.54 -7.86
CA VAL A 100 -6.32 -13.47 -6.76
C VAL A 100 -5.59 -14.69 -7.29
N ALA A 101 -4.56 -15.15 -6.59
CA ALA A 101 -3.89 -16.41 -6.85
C ALA A 101 -4.43 -17.48 -5.89
N LYS A 102 -4.84 -18.61 -6.44
CA LYS A 102 -5.30 -19.78 -5.70
C LYS A 102 -4.34 -20.93 -5.92
N HIS A 103 -3.98 -21.63 -4.85
CA HIS A 103 -3.21 -22.85 -4.94
C HIS A 103 -4.16 -24.05 -5.10
N ILE A 104 -4.10 -24.71 -6.27
CA ILE A 104 -5.03 -25.80 -6.63
C ILE A 104 -4.43 -27.20 -6.45
N ASP A 105 -3.12 -27.28 -6.20
CA ASP A 105 -2.41 -28.54 -5.95
C ASP A 105 -1.65 -28.45 -4.61
N LEU A 106 -2.31 -28.90 -3.55
CA LEU A 106 -1.80 -28.86 -2.18
C LEU A 106 -0.65 -29.84 -1.91
N THR A 107 -0.13 -30.53 -2.94
CA THR A 107 0.96 -31.50 -2.80
C THR A 107 2.30 -30.98 -3.29
N VAL A 108 2.33 -29.82 -3.95
CA VAL A 108 3.53 -29.26 -4.57
C VAL A 108 3.71 -27.80 -4.20
N ASP A 109 4.96 -27.40 -3.97
CA ASP A 109 5.30 -25.98 -3.86
C ASP A 109 5.33 -25.38 -5.27
N SER A 110 4.67 -24.24 -5.47
CA SER A 110 4.48 -23.64 -6.79
C SER A 110 5.14 -22.28 -6.88
N SER A 111 5.88 -21.98 -7.96
CA SER A 111 6.49 -20.67 -8.19
C SER A 111 6.40 -20.26 -9.66
N VAL A 112 5.94 -19.04 -9.92
CA VAL A 112 5.77 -18.48 -11.26
C VAL A 112 6.16 -17.01 -11.29
N LEU A 113 6.50 -16.48 -12.46
CA LEU A 113 6.81 -15.07 -12.62
C LEU A 113 5.53 -14.22 -12.56
N PHE A 114 5.62 -13.04 -11.95
CA PHE A 114 4.56 -12.03 -12.02
C PHE A 114 4.23 -11.61 -13.47
N SER A 115 5.22 -11.65 -14.38
CA SER A 115 4.98 -11.43 -15.82
C SER A 115 4.10 -12.50 -16.46
N ASP A 116 4.19 -13.75 -16.00
CA ASP A 116 3.37 -14.85 -16.51
C ASP A 116 1.96 -14.75 -15.95
N ILE A 117 1.81 -14.35 -14.68
CA ILE A 117 0.52 -13.99 -14.09
C ILE A 117 -0.14 -12.86 -14.88
N ALA A 118 0.58 -11.76 -15.14
CA ALA A 118 0.07 -10.65 -15.92
C ALA A 118 -0.39 -11.07 -17.33
N THR A 119 0.43 -11.86 -18.03
CA THR A 119 0.11 -12.41 -19.36
C THR A 119 -1.10 -13.36 -19.31
N THR A 120 -1.31 -14.06 -18.20
CA THR A 120 -2.52 -14.88 -17.98
C THR A 120 -3.77 -14.01 -17.90
N ILE A 121 -3.64 -12.79 -17.37
CA ILE A 121 -4.74 -11.84 -17.21
C ILE A 121 -5.09 -11.17 -18.55
N ASP A 122 -4.15 -10.51 -19.22
CA ASP A 122 -4.44 -9.66 -20.38
C ASP A 122 -3.94 -10.23 -21.73
N GLY A 123 -3.23 -11.35 -21.73
CA GLY A 123 -2.61 -11.94 -22.92
C GLY A 123 -1.24 -11.37 -23.29
N GLY A 124 -0.77 -10.32 -22.60
CA GLY A 124 0.50 -9.63 -22.85
C GLY A 124 0.35 -8.25 -23.52
N PRO A 125 1.40 -7.40 -23.49
CA PRO A 125 1.35 -6.00 -23.94
C PRO A 125 1.08 -5.82 -25.45
N ASN A 126 1.34 -6.85 -26.26
CA ASN A 126 1.11 -6.86 -27.71
C ASN A 126 0.20 -8.03 -28.13
N ALA A 127 -0.71 -8.44 -27.26
CA ALA A 127 -1.60 -9.55 -27.51
C ALA A 127 -2.54 -9.26 -28.68
N SER A 128 -2.60 -10.18 -29.64
CA SER A 128 -3.68 -10.22 -30.63
C SER A 128 -5.03 -10.44 -29.95
N SER A 129 -6.12 -10.11 -30.62
CA SER A 129 -7.47 -10.35 -30.10
C SER A 129 -7.73 -11.82 -29.74
N ALA A 130 -7.12 -12.77 -30.46
CA ALA A 130 -7.20 -14.19 -30.13
C ALA A 130 -6.45 -14.54 -28.83
N GLN A 131 -5.31 -13.90 -28.57
CA GLN A 131 -4.56 -14.07 -27.33
C GLN A 131 -5.27 -13.44 -26.14
N GLN A 132 -5.89 -12.26 -26.32
CA GLN A 132 -6.72 -11.62 -25.31
C GLN A 132 -7.97 -12.45 -24.99
N ALA A 133 -8.64 -12.99 -26.02
CA ALA A 133 -9.80 -13.88 -25.85
C ALA A 133 -9.45 -15.14 -25.05
N ALA A 134 -8.25 -15.68 -25.26
CA ALA A 134 -7.74 -16.82 -24.50
C ALA A 134 -7.25 -16.44 -23.08
N ALA A 135 -7.09 -15.15 -22.75
CA ALA A 135 -6.69 -14.67 -21.43
C ALA A 135 -7.91 -14.27 -20.59
N LEU A 136 -7.74 -13.98 -19.30
CA LEU A 136 -8.86 -13.65 -18.40
C LEU A 136 -9.62 -12.38 -18.82
N ILE A 137 -8.95 -11.42 -19.47
CA ILE A 137 -9.59 -10.23 -20.05
C ILE A 137 -10.62 -10.60 -21.14
N GLY A 138 -10.46 -11.77 -21.78
CA GLY A 138 -11.42 -12.34 -22.72
C GLY A 138 -12.74 -12.76 -22.08
N CYS A 139 -12.79 -12.90 -20.75
CA CYS A 139 -14.04 -13.08 -20.00
C CYS A 139 -14.81 -11.76 -19.79
N ALA A 140 -14.27 -10.63 -20.27
CA ALA A 140 -14.88 -9.31 -20.18
C ALA A 140 -15.36 -9.00 -18.74
N THR A 141 -16.56 -8.45 -18.61
CA THR A 141 -17.11 -8.01 -17.32
C THR A 141 -17.50 -9.15 -16.38
N ASP A 142 -17.55 -10.39 -16.87
CA ASP A 142 -17.95 -11.53 -16.06
C ASP A 142 -16.85 -11.94 -15.08
N GLY A 143 -15.59 -11.60 -15.35
CA GLY A 143 -14.45 -12.16 -14.64
C GLY A 143 -14.29 -13.66 -14.91
N GLY A 144 -13.27 -14.27 -14.31
CA GLY A 144 -13.00 -15.68 -14.55
C GLY A 144 -11.80 -16.23 -13.77
N SER A 145 -11.49 -17.49 -14.02
CA SER A 145 -10.30 -18.18 -13.49
C SER A 145 -9.51 -18.88 -14.59
N LYS A 146 -8.18 -18.89 -14.49
CA LYS A 146 -7.31 -19.59 -15.44
C LYS A 146 -5.98 -19.95 -14.79
N GLY A 147 -5.44 -21.12 -15.12
CA GLY A 147 -4.09 -21.51 -14.71
C GLY A 147 -3.04 -20.58 -15.29
N VAL A 148 -1.96 -20.31 -14.55
CA VAL A 148 -0.90 -19.41 -15.01
C VAL A 148 -0.31 -19.91 -16.33
N ALA A 149 -0.34 -19.06 -17.35
CA ALA A 149 0.27 -19.28 -18.66
C ALA A 149 1.78 -19.05 -18.58
N VAL A 150 2.49 -20.06 -18.09
CA VAL A 150 3.93 -20.00 -17.84
C VAL A 150 4.72 -19.97 -19.14
N ASN A 151 5.63 -19.00 -19.27
CA ASN A 151 6.64 -19.00 -20.32
C ASN A 151 7.84 -19.86 -19.87
N ALA A 152 7.74 -21.17 -20.08
CA ALA A 152 8.76 -22.14 -19.64
C ALA A 152 10.15 -21.91 -20.28
N SER A 153 10.23 -21.15 -21.38
CA SER A 153 11.50 -20.76 -22.02
C SER A 153 12.18 -19.58 -21.33
N ASN A 154 11.54 -18.92 -20.36
CA ASN A 154 12.16 -17.85 -19.60
C ASN A 154 13.35 -18.40 -18.78
N PRO A 155 14.56 -17.82 -18.89
CA PRO A 155 15.77 -18.33 -18.24
C PRO A 155 15.67 -18.37 -16.71
N THR A 156 14.73 -17.65 -16.11
CA THR A 156 14.53 -17.67 -14.66
C THR A 156 14.12 -19.05 -14.16
N TYR A 157 13.36 -19.83 -14.94
CA TYR A 157 12.89 -21.16 -14.52
C TYR A 157 13.98 -22.23 -14.57
N SER A 158 15.03 -22.04 -15.36
CA SER A 158 16.22 -22.90 -15.41
C SER A 158 17.40 -22.31 -14.65
N GLY A 159 17.25 -21.09 -14.12
CA GLY A 159 18.29 -20.33 -13.44
C GLY A 159 18.53 -20.81 -12.00
N PRO A 160 19.73 -20.55 -11.46
CA PRO A 160 20.09 -20.96 -10.10
C PRO A 160 19.28 -20.26 -8.99
N THR A 161 18.59 -19.17 -9.33
CA THR A 161 17.74 -18.38 -8.42
C THR A 161 16.32 -18.92 -8.32
N TYR A 162 15.92 -19.88 -9.16
CA TYR A 162 14.60 -20.50 -9.05
C TYR A 162 14.54 -21.39 -7.79
N PRO A 163 13.49 -21.29 -6.97
CA PRO A 163 13.39 -22.04 -5.73
C PRO A 163 13.48 -23.56 -5.95
N LYS A 164 14.48 -24.19 -5.33
CA LYS A 164 14.69 -25.64 -5.43
C LYS A 164 13.47 -26.38 -4.87
N GLY A 165 12.93 -27.31 -5.65
CA GLY A 165 11.77 -28.13 -5.27
C GLY A 165 10.42 -27.53 -5.65
N TYR A 166 10.37 -26.30 -6.16
CA TYR A 166 9.14 -25.68 -6.63
C TYR A 166 8.86 -26.07 -8.08
N VAL A 167 7.59 -26.14 -8.46
CA VAL A 167 7.13 -26.39 -9.83
C VAL A 167 6.35 -25.19 -10.37
N THR A 168 6.21 -25.07 -11.68
CA THR A 168 5.49 -23.96 -12.31
C THR A 168 3.98 -24.18 -12.43
N LYS A 169 3.49 -25.32 -11.94
CA LYS A 169 2.07 -25.71 -11.95
C LYS A 169 1.45 -25.53 -10.57
N GLY A 170 0.12 -25.51 -10.49
CA GLY A 170 -0.61 -25.49 -9.22
C GLY A 170 -1.12 -24.12 -8.80
N ILE A 171 -0.87 -23.06 -9.58
CA ILE A 171 -1.42 -21.71 -9.33
C ILE A 171 -2.50 -21.38 -10.37
N LEU A 172 -3.67 -21.00 -9.87
CA LEU A 172 -4.82 -20.52 -10.63
C LEU A 172 -5.00 -19.02 -10.35
N VAL A 173 -5.15 -18.20 -11.39
CA VAL A 173 -5.44 -16.77 -11.26
C VAL A 173 -6.93 -16.54 -11.44
N LYS A 174 -7.54 -15.73 -10.58
CA LYS A 174 -8.96 -15.35 -10.63
C LYS A 174 -9.08 -13.83 -10.77
N ILE A 175 -9.99 -13.38 -11.63
CA ILE A 175 -10.48 -12.00 -11.69
C ILE A 175 -11.89 -11.98 -11.11
N VAL A 176 -12.06 -11.26 -10.01
CA VAL A 176 -13.32 -11.17 -9.25
C VAL A 176 -13.63 -9.73 -8.91
N ALA A 177 -14.87 -9.45 -8.49
CA ALA A 177 -15.28 -8.13 -8.05
C ALA A 177 -14.46 -7.67 -6.83
N ALA A 178 -14.00 -6.43 -6.87
CA ALA A 178 -13.56 -5.70 -5.69
C ALA A 178 -14.82 -5.15 -5.02
N GLY A 179 -15.29 -5.78 -3.94
CA GLY A 179 -16.59 -5.48 -3.36
C GLY A 179 -16.70 -4.04 -2.83
N ASP A 180 -17.32 -3.13 -3.59
CA ASP A 180 -17.93 -1.91 -3.07
C ASP A 180 -19.33 -1.71 -3.67
N SER A 181 -20.35 -1.79 -2.81
CA SER A 181 -21.75 -1.48 -3.13
C SER A 181 -22.00 0.01 -3.49
N ARG A 182 -20.96 0.85 -3.57
CA ARG A 182 -21.07 2.27 -3.93
C ARG A 182 -20.56 2.66 -5.32
N TYR A 183 -19.98 1.75 -6.10
CA TYR A 183 -19.66 1.98 -7.51
C TYR A 183 -20.79 1.52 -8.47
N ARG A 184 -22.04 1.68 -8.04
CA ARG A 184 -23.23 1.46 -8.89
C ARG A 184 -23.96 2.78 -9.12
N VAL A 185 -23.25 3.78 -9.66
CA VAL A 185 -23.89 5.00 -10.17
C VAL A 185 -23.65 5.05 -11.68
N VAL A 186 -24.75 4.93 -12.41
CA VAL A 186 -24.92 5.03 -13.88
C VAL A 186 -24.75 3.75 -14.71
N ARG A 187 -25.71 2.81 -14.58
CA ARG A 187 -26.58 2.35 -15.70
C ARG A 187 -27.69 1.39 -15.23
N LEU A 188 -28.58 1.87 -14.38
CA LEU A 188 -29.91 1.28 -14.17
C LEU A 188 -30.96 2.41 -14.02
N ARG A 189 -31.09 3.23 -15.06
CA ARG A 189 -32.39 3.78 -15.48
C ARG A 189 -32.62 3.02 -16.79
N ASP A 190 -33.20 1.82 -16.74
CA ASP A 190 -34.52 1.60 -17.35
C ASP A 190 -35.12 0.21 -17.02
N ALA A 191 -34.73 -0.41 -15.90
CA ALA A 191 -35.29 -1.72 -15.51
C ALA A 191 -35.73 -1.72 -14.04
N GLN A 192 -36.80 -0.98 -13.73
CA GLN A 192 -37.49 -1.11 -12.46
C GLN A 192 -38.99 -0.88 -12.64
N VAL A 193 -39.68 -1.85 -13.26
CA VAL A 193 -41.06 -2.20 -12.91
C VAL A 193 -41.21 -3.71 -13.12
N ASP A 194 -41.79 -4.38 -12.13
CA ASP A 194 -42.16 -5.81 -12.08
C ASP A 194 -41.08 -6.82 -11.63
N ASP A 195 -41.12 -7.17 -10.34
CA ASP A 195 -41.22 -8.55 -9.82
C ASP A 195 -40.48 -8.76 -8.48
N VAL A 196 -40.91 -8.05 -7.43
CA VAL A 196 -40.47 -8.28 -6.04
C VAL A 196 -41.46 -9.16 -5.25
N THR A 197 -42.35 -9.90 -5.93
CA THR A 197 -43.41 -10.67 -5.23
C THR A 197 -43.31 -12.19 -5.32
N LYS A 198 -42.16 -12.75 -5.71
CA LYS A 198 -41.96 -14.21 -5.63
C LYS A 198 -40.54 -14.55 -5.22
N MET A 199 -40.35 -14.84 -3.92
CA MET A 199 -39.56 -15.97 -3.41
C MET A 199 -39.51 -15.91 -1.87
N ALA A 200 -40.69 -16.05 -1.26
CA ALA A 200 -40.81 -16.55 0.11
C ALA A 200 -40.81 -18.09 0.05
N LYS A 201 -39.70 -18.72 0.46
CA LYS A 201 -39.60 -20.05 1.12
C LYS A 201 -38.18 -20.60 1.02
N LEU A 202 -37.37 -20.40 2.07
CA LEU A 202 -36.37 -21.37 2.54
C LEU A 202 -35.90 -20.99 3.95
N SER A 203 -35.80 -22.00 4.80
CA SER A 203 -35.88 -21.97 6.26
C SER A 203 -34.66 -21.40 7.01
N GLY A 204 -34.92 -20.38 7.82
CA GLY A 204 -34.61 -20.27 9.26
C GLY A 204 -33.17 -20.40 9.80
N PHE A 205 -32.47 -21.50 9.55
CA PHE A 205 -31.27 -21.86 10.35
C PHE A 205 -29.95 -21.83 9.59
N GLY A 206 -29.95 -21.87 8.25
CA GLY A 206 -28.73 -21.78 7.44
C GLY A 206 -28.23 -20.35 7.19
N ARG A 207 -29.07 -19.33 7.40
CA ARG A 207 -28.75 -17.93 7.08
C ARG A 207 -27.92 -17.23 8.16
N LEU A 208 -28.03 -17.64 9.42
CA LEU A 208 -27.25 -17.02 10.50
C LEU A 208 -25.79 -17.49 10.50
N PHE A 209 -25.51 -18.76 10.16
CA PHE A 209 -24.16 -19.31 10.14
C PHE A 209 -23.35 -18.87 8.90
N ALA A 210 -23.99 -18.72 7.74
CA ALA A 210 -23.32 -18.21 6.53
C ALA A 210 -23.02 -16.70 6.62
N ALA A 211 -23.90 -15.91 7.26
CA ALA A 211 -23.70 -14.48 7.46
C ALA A 211 -22.64 -14.17 8.53
N LEU A 212 -22.45 -15.04 9.53
CA LEU A 212 -21.42 -14.88 10.56
C LEU A 212 -20.04 -15.39 10.12
N LEU A 213 -19.96 -16.36 9.20
CA LEU A 213 -18.67 -16.88 8.69
C LEU A 213 -18.09 -16.00 7.56
N ALA A 214 -18.93 -15.30 6.78
CA ALA A 214 -18.49 -14.35 5.75
C ALA A 214 -17.99 -13.00 6.32
N LEU A 215 -18.15 -12.75 7.63
CA LEU A 215 -17.79 -11.48 8.27
C LEU A 215 -16.43 -11.47 8.98
N GLN A 216 -15.69 -12.59 9.02
CA GLN A 216 -14.47 -12.72 9.82
C GLN A 216 -13.19 -13.06 9.08
N ILE A 217 -13.17 -13.19 7.75
CA ILE A 217 -11.94 -13.48 7.03
C ILE A 217 -11.94 -12.78 5.68
N LEU A 218 -11.21 -11.66 5.63
CA LEU A 218 -10.36 -11.16 4.54
C LEU A 218 -10.00 -9.72 4.92
N PRO A 219 -8.73 -9.36 5.18
CA PRO A 219 -8.35 -7.96 5.27
C PRO A 219 -8.53 -7.35 3.88
N TRP A 220 -9.41 -6.35 3.79
CA TRP A 220 -9.64 -5.59 2.57
C TRP A 220 -8.43 -4.67 2.38
N ILE A 221 -7.46 -5.08 1.55
CA ILE A 221 -6.44 -4.15 1.08
C ILE A 221 -6.96 -3.54 -0.22
N ILE A 222 -7.68 -2.43 -0.07
CA ILE A 222 -7.95 -1.49 -1.16
C ILE A 222 -6.59 -0.88 -1.51
N ALA A 223 -6.25 -0.80 -2.81
CA ALA A 223 -5.07 -0.05 -3.22
C ALA A 223 -5.31 1.42 -2.85
N VAL A 224 -4.48 1.93 -1.95
CA VAL A 224 -4.60 3.28 -1.42
C VAL A 224 -3.96 4.25 -2.41
N ASP A 225 -4.74 5.22 -2.89
CA ASP A 225 -4.23 6.31 -3.70
C ASP A 225 -3.75 7.47 -2.81
N ILE A 226 -2.90 8.35 -3.35
CA ILE A 226 -2.42 9.53 -2.63
C ILE A 226 -3.57 10.41 -2.13
N SER A 227 -4.71 10.41 -2.84
CA SER A 227 -5.92 11.17 -2.47
C SER A 227 -6.78 10.50 -1.39
N ASP A 228 -6.49 9.24 -1.05
CA ASP A 228 -7.09 8.55 0.09
C ASP A 228 -6.38 8.93 1.39
N ILE A 229 -5.09 9.25 1.30
CA ILE A 229 -4.22 9.63 2.43
C ILE A 229 -4.19 11.14 2.67
N PHE A 230 -4.03 11.90 1.59
CA PHE A 230 -3.86 13.35 1.64
C PHE A 230 -5.04 14.07 1.00
N THR A 231 -5.36 15.23 1.56
CA THR A 231 -6.14 16.26 0.86
C THR A 231 -5.21 16.98 -0.12
N VAL A 232 -5.20 16.51 -1.37
CA VAL A 232 -4.30 17.01 -2.41
C VAL A 232 -4.85 18.29 -3.05
N GLN A 233 -4.01 19.32 -3.17
CA GLN A 233 -4.32 20.53 -3.93
C GLN A 233 -4.37 20.20 -5.43
N ARG A 234 -5.52 20.42 -6.07
CA ARG A 234 -5.79 20.07 -7.47
C ARG A 234 -6.41 21.24 -8.24
N GLY A 235 -6.41 21.14 -9.57
CA GLY A 235 -6.94 22.14 -10.49
C GLY A 235 -5.87 23.08 -11.06
N LYS A 236 -6.30 24.08 -11.82
CA LYS A 236 -5.43 25.13 -12.38
C LYS A 236 -5.23 26.26 -11.38
N VAL A 237 -4.74 25.92 -10.20
CA VAL A 237 -4.52 26.82 -9.06
C VAL A 237 -3.08 26.70 -8.59
N ALA A 238 -2.60 27.70 -7.85
CA ALA A 238 -1.24 27.69 -7.32
C ALA A 238 -1.04 26.53 -6.33
N GLY A 239 0.18 25.97 -6.27
CA GLY A 239 0.49 24.77 -5.48
C GLY A 239 -0.08 23.44 -5.98
N SER A 240 -0.74 23.41 -7.15
CA SER A 240 -1.46 22.22 -7.65
C SER A 240 -0.56 21.03 -7.99
N CYS A 241 -1.03 19.84 -7.65
CA CYS A 241 -0.41 18.55 -7.93
C CYS A 241 -0.98 17.83 -9.16
N ASP A 242 -1.91 18.42 -9.92
CA ASP A 242 -2.62 17.70 -11.01
C ASP A 242 -1.68 17.05 -12.03
N GLY A 243 -0.56 17.71 -12.36
CA GLY A 243 0.45 17.19 -13.28
C GLY A 243 1.29 16.04 -12.73
N GLN A 244 1.24 15.79 -11.42
CA GLN A 244 2.09 14.83 -10.70
C GLN A 244 1.32 13.65 -10.11
N MET A 245 -0.01 13.58 -10.24
CA MET A 245 -0.85 12.60 -9.53
C MET A 245 -0.42 11.14 -9.76
N ASN A 246 -0.11 10.75 -11.00
CA ASN A 246 0.35 9.39 -11.29
C ASN A 246 1.69 9.09 -10.61
N LEU A 247 2.62 10.05 -10.68
CA LEU A 247 3.94 9.92 -10.04
C LEU A 247 3.82 9.87 -8.52
N LEU A 248 2.91 10.63 -7.92
CA LEU A 248 2.65 10.60 -6.47
C LEU A 248 2.06 9.27 -6.02
N ASN A 249 1.16 8.67 -6.81
CA ASN A 249 0.67 7.32 -6.54
C ASN A 249 1.79 6.27 -6.64
N ASP A 250 2.68 6.40 -7.64
CA ASP A 250 3.87 5.54 -7.73
C ASP A 250 4.79 5.74 -6.52
N TRP A 251 5.01 6.98 -6.08
CA TRP A 251 5.82 7.29 -4.89
C TRP A 251 5.19 6.74 -3.61
N LEU A 252 3.87 6.80 -3.46
CA LEU A 252 3.16 6.21 -2.32
C LEU A 252 3.34 4.69 -2.29
N ALA A 253 3.09 4.02 -3.41
CA ALA A 253 3.24 2.57 -3.52
C ALA A 253 4.68 2.13 -3.22
N GLU A 254 5.64 2.87 -3.75
CA GLU A 254 7.05 2.58 -3.55
C GLU A 254 7.53 2.86 -2.12
N SER A 255 7.11 3.98 -1.53
CA SER A 255 7.41 4.33 -0.14
C SER A 255 6.80 3.31 0.83
N THR A 256 5.57 2.87 0.55
CA THR A 256 4.90 1.80 1.31
C THR A 256 5.72 0.52 1.29
N LEU A 257 6.15 0.08 0.11
CA LEU A 257 6.97 -1.12 -0.05
C LEU A 257 8.33 -0.96 0.65
N SER A 258 8.96 0.21 0.57
CA SER A 258 10.22 0.51 1.25
C SER A 258 10.10 0.34 2.76
N VAL A 259 9.04 0.89 3.37
CA VAL A 259 8.79 0.75 4.82
C VAL A 259 8.45 -0.68 5.19
N GLU A 260 7.65 -1.39 4.39
CA GLU A 260 7.34 -2.81 4.58
C GLU A 260 8.62 -3.67 4.61
N GLN A 261 9.51 -3.49 3.63
CA GLN A 261 10.79 -4.20 3.56
C GLN A 261 11.69 -3.86 4.76
N ALA A 262 11.66 -2.61 5.24
CA ALA A 262 12.40 -2.20 6.43
C ALA A 262 11.87 -2.90 7.69
N LEU A 263 10.55 -2.99 7.85
CA LEU A 263 9.89 -3.70 8.97
C LEU A 263 10.22 -5.21 8.94
N ASP A 264 10.12 -5.84 7.77
CA ASP A 264 10.51 -7.24 7.54
C ASP A 264 11.98 -7.50 7.90
N ALA A 265 12.87 -6.57 7.54
CA ALA A 265 14.27 -6.64 7.89
C ALA A 265 14.48 -6.52 9.40
N ILE A 266 13.82 -5.56 10.05
CA ILE A 266 13.88 -5.33 11.50
C ILE A 266 13.45 -6.57 12.29
N ASP A 267 12.43 -7.29 11.83
CA ASP A 267 11.99 -8.54 12.49
C ASP A 267 13.05 -9.65 12.44
N ARG A 268 13.99 -9.57 11.50
CA ARG A 268 15.13 -10.47 11.37
C ARG A 268 16.39 -9.96 12.10
N TYR A 269 16.32 -8.89 12.89
CA TYR A 269 17.48 -8.32 13.60
C TYR A 269 18.29 -9.36 14.40
N ASN A 270 17.61 -10.27 15.10
CA ASN A 270 18.28 -11.27 15.94
C ASN A 270 18.98 -12.37 15.12
N SER A 271 18.50 -12.66 13.92
CA SER A 271 19.01 -13.73 13.06
C SER A 271 19.93 -13.23 11.94
N ASN A 272 19.89 -11.94 11.60
CA ASN A 272 20.62 -11.38 10.46
C ASN A 272 21.67 -10.33 10.88
N LEU A 273 22.95 -10.62 10.68
CA LEU A 273 24.05 -9.70 11.00
C LEU A 273 24.02 -8.42 10.15
N ASN A 274 23.59 -8.49 8.89
CA ASN A 274 23.55 -7.33 8.00
C ASN A 274 22.50 -6.32 8.47
N VAL A 275 21.34 -6.81 8.95
CA VAL A 275 20.32 -5.95 9.57
C VAL A 275 20.89 -5.26 10.81
N ARG A 276 21.64 -5.96 11.66
CA ARG A 276 22.26 -5.33 12.84
C ARG A 276 23.28 -4.25 12.46
N LYS A 277 24.07 -4.49 11.40
CA LYS A 277 25.00 -3.49 10.86
C LYS A 277 24.24 -2.27 10.34
N ALA A 278 23.21 -2.47 9.52
CA ALA A 278 22.38 -1.38 9.00
C ALA A 278 21.74 -0.55 10.12
N MET A 279 21.15 -1.19 11.14
CA MET A 279 20.56 -0.50 12.29
C MET A 279 21.59 0.28 13.13
N ASN A 280 22.84 -0.18 13.18
CA ASN A 280 23.93 0.55 13.81
C ASN A 280 24.41 1.74 12.95
N THR A 281 24.48 1.54 11.63
CA THR A 281 24.93 2.58 10.70
C THR A 281 23.92 3.73 10.61
N ILE A 282 22.62 3.41 10.51
CA ILE A 282 21.57 4.40 10.24
C ILE A 282 21.02 5.00 11.55
N PHE A 283 20.80 4.16 12.57
CA PHE A 283 20.11 4.57 13.80
C PHE A 283 20.99 4.51 15.06
N HIS A 284 22.29 4.24 14.90
CA HIS A 284 23.25 4.11 16.01
C HIS A 284 22.86 3.07 17.07
N ILE A 285 22.05 2.07 16.70
CA ILE A 285 21.68 0.96 17.59
C ILE A 285 22.84 -0.04 17.64
N GLN A 286 23.62 0.03 18.72
CA GLN A 286 24.85 -0.76 18.91
C GLN A 286 24.69 -2.26 18.61
N ASN A 287 25.51 -2.76 17.69
CA ASN A 287 25.56 -4.17 17.29
C ASN A 287 26.35 -5.04 18.29
N GLN A 288 25.79 -5.24 19.49
CA GLN A 288 26.34 -6.12 20.53
C GLN A 288 25.62 -7.49 20.53
N GLY A 289 25.42 -8.09 19.35
CA GLY A 289 24.72 -9.37 19.22
C GLY A 289 23.19 -9.26 19.29
N LYS A 290 22.53 -10.28 19.87
CA LYS A 290 21.07 -10.33 19.96
C LYS A 290 20.52 -9.16 20.80
N MET A 291 19.33 -8.69 20.44
CA MET A 291 18.61 -7.66 21.16
C MET A 291 18.28 -8.14 22.59
N PRO A 292 18.55 -7.37 23.65
CA PRO A 292 18.28 -7.77 25.02
C PRO A 292 16.78 -7.67 25.31
N ALA A 293 16.32 -8.33 26.38
CA ALA A 293 14.92 -8.30 26.78
C ALA A 293 14.45 -6.90 27.22
N SER A 294 15.34 -6.10 27.81
CA SER A 294 15.05 -4.76 28.35
C SER A 294 16.25 -3.81 28.23
N GLY A 295 16.04 -2.52 28.57
CA GLY A 295 17.07 -1.48 28.62
C GLY A 295 17.05 -0.53 27.41
N LYS A 296 17.86 0.54 27.49
CA LYS A 296 17.87 1.65 26.51
C LYS A 296 18.00 1.20 25.05
N ARG A 297 18.87 0.23 24.76
CA ARG A 297 19.03 -0.31 23.39
C ARG A 297 17.74 -0.94 22.86
N ARG A 298 16.99 -1.65 23.70
CA ARG A 298 15.70 -2.25 23.35
C ARG A 298 14.63 -1.18 23.16
N GLU A 299 14.65 -0.12 23.96
CA GLU A 299 13.74 1.02 23.85
C GLU A 299 13.97 1.79 22.54
N SER A 300 15.22 2.12 22.20
CA SER A 300 15.58 2.75 20.92
C SER A 300 15.17 1.89 19.72
N PHE A 301 15.41 0.58 19.79
CA PHE A 301 14.96 -0.36 18.74
C PHE A 301 13.44 -0.37 18.58
N LYS A 302 12.69 -0.42 19.68
CA LYS A 302 11.21 -0.34 19.65
C LYS A 302 10.75 1.00 19.08
N ARG A 303 11.41 2.11 19.43
CA ARG A 303 11.08 3.43 18.89
C ARG A 303 11.18 3.42 17.37
N VAL A 304 12.32 3.03 16.80
CA VAL A 304 12.51 2.95 15.33
C VAL A 304 11.44 2.08 14.67
N LYS A 305 11.19 0.88 15.21
CA LYS A 305 10.16 -0.01 14.68
C LYS A 305 8.77 0.63 14.71
N ASN A 306 8.39 1.24 15.83
CA ASN A 306 7.09 1.89 15.96
C ASN A 306 6.93 3.05 14.98
N GLU A 307 7.94 3.92 14.82
CA GLU A 307 7.85 5.04 13.87
C GLU A 307 7.64 4.54 12.43
N LEU A 308 8.31 3.45 12.03
CA LEU A 308 8.09 2.81 10.73
C LEU A 308 6.69 2.19 10.61
N GLU A 309 6.19 1.51 11.66
CA GLU A 309 4.84 0.96 11.68
C GLU A 309 3.76 2.04 11.56
N TRP A 310 3.98 3.22 12.14
CA TRP A 310 3.05 4.34 12.08
C TRP A 310 2.95 4.91 10.67
N VAL A 311 4.10 5.14 10.01
CA VAL A 311 4.14 5.57 8.61
C VAL A 311 3.55 4.51 7.69
N TYR A 312 3.88 3.24 7.89
CA TYR A 312 3.29 2.14 7.11
C TYR A 312 1.76 2.14 7.25
N THR A 313 1.25 2.23 8.47
CA THR A 313 -0.18 2.28 8.75
C THR A 313 -0.84 3.50 8.10
N PHE A 314 -0.16 4.66 8.13
CA PHE A 314 -0.64 5.87 7.46
C PHE A 314 -0.76 5.67 5.95
N PHE A 315 0.28 5.15 5.28
CA PHE A 315 0.23 4.87 3.84
C PHE A 315 -0.74 3.76 3.44
N GLN A 316 -1.15 2.91 4.38
CA GLN A 316 -2.20 1.91 4.18
C GLN A 316 -3.63 2.45 4.41
N GLY A 317 -3.81 3.77 4.57
CA GLY A 317 -5.12 4.35 4.81
C GLY A 317 -5.63 4.09 6.22
N GLY A 318 -4.70 4.04 7.19
CA GLY A 318 -4.99 3.87 8.61
C GLY A 318 -5.94 4.93 9.17
N PRO A 319 -6.20 4.93 10.48
CA PRO A 319 -7.28 5.72 11.13
C PRO A 319 -6.96 7.22 11.26
N TYR A 320 -6.25 7.79 10.29
CA TYR A 320 -5.91 9.20 10.19
C TYR A 320 -6.99 9.93 9.40
N LYS A 321 -7.34 11.13 9.84
CA LYS A 321 -8.29 11.98 9.13
C LYS A 321 -7.56 12.69 8.00
N LYS A 322 -7.81 12.32 6.74
CA LYS A 322 -7.12 12.89 5.57
C LYS A 322 -7.23 14.42 5.47
N GLU A 323 -8.29 15.01 6.01
CA GLU A 323 -8.49 16.45 6.11
C GLU A 323 -7.43 17.18 6.97
N HIS A 324 -6.67 16.45 7.78
CA HIS A 324 -5.56 16.98 8.58
C HIS A 324 -4.21 16.93 7.84
N PHE A 325 -4.15 16.30 6.66
CA PHE A 325 -2.92 16.09 5.91
C PHE A 325 -3.09 16.65 4.51
N TRP A 326 -2.51 17.82 4.25
CA TRP A 326 -2.59 18.48 2.96
C TRP A 326 -1.33 18.25 2.15
N LEU A 327 -1.49 18.13 0.83
CA LEU A 327 -0.38 17.94 -0.09
C LEU A 327 -0.40 18.99 -1.19
N PHE A 328 0.70 19.72 -1.30
CA PHE A 328 0.98 20.73 -2.32
C PHE A 328 2.23 20.33 -3.11
N CYS A 329 2.28 20.66 -4.40
CA CYS A 329 3.41 20.31 -5.29
C CYS A 329 4.25 21.53 -5.70
N ASP A 330 4.01 22.64 -5.03
CA ASP A 330 4.73 23.91 -5.13
C ASP A 330 4.30 24.77 -3.94
N CYS A 331 5.13 25.71 -3.50
CA CYS A 331 4.84 26.65 -2.43
C CYS A 331 4.09 27.92 -2.89
N THR A 332 3.82 28.05 -4.19
CA THR A 332 3.06 29.17 -4.79
C THR A 332 1.62 29.34 -4.27
N PHE A 333 1.10 28.41 -3.47
CA PHE A 333 -0.21 28.53 -2.82
C PHE A 333 -0.25 29.57 -1.67
N LEU A 334 0.91 30.13 -1.29
CA LEU A 334 1.04 31.09 -0.19
C LEU A 334 1.19 32.52 -0.69
N GLU A 335 0.44 33.44 -0.09
CA GLU A 335 0.52 34.88 -0.36
C GLU A 335 1.12 35.62 0.85
N SER A 336 2.07 36.52 0.58
CA SER A 336 2.72 37.33 1.63
C SER A 336 1.75 38.37 2.19
N HIS A 337 1.59 38.38 3.51
CA HIS A 337 0.85 39.42 4.20
C HIS A 337 1.80 40.29 5.05
N LEU A 338 1.37 41.52 5.36
CA LEU A 338 2.03 42.38 6.34
C LEU A 338 1.39 42.17 7.72
N PRO A 339 2.15 42.20 8.82
CA PRO A 339 1.57 42.06 10.18
C PRO A 339 0.45 43.06 10.51
N SER A 340 0.46 44.24 9.86
CA SER A 340 -0.55 45.29 10.02
C SER A 340 -1.82 45.10 9.17
N GLN A 341 -1.88 44.08 8.30
CA GLN A 341 -3.08 43.78 7.51
C GLN A 341 -4.17 43.09 8.36
N PRO A 342 -5.44 43.11 7.89
CA PRO A 342 -6.52 42.35 8.52
C PRO A 342 -6.17 40.87 8.68
N ALA A 343 -6.48 40.32 9.85
CA ALA A 343 -6.39 38.89 10.11
C ALA A 343 -7.65 38.18 9.59
N TYR A 344 -7.49 36.98 9.05
CA TYR A 344 -8.59 36.13 8.59
C TYR A 344 -8.74 34.87 9.44
N ASP A 345 -9.97 34.41 9.63
CA ASP A 345 -10.29 33.14 10.27
C ASP A 345 -10.16 31.95 9.30
N TYR A 346 -10.37 30.73 9.80
CA TYR A 346 -10.34 29.49 9.00
C TYR A 346 -11.43 29.40 7.92
N LEU A 347 -12.43 30.30 7.93
CA LEU A 347 -13.44 30.45 6.88
C LEU A 347 -13.06 31.52 5.85
N GLY A 348 -11.98 32.27 6.08
CA GLY A 348 -11.54 33.39 5.26
C GLY A 348 -12.31 34.69 5.52
N ASN A 349 -13.03 34.79 6.64
CA ASN A 349 -13.65 36.03 7.07
C ASN A 349 -12.67 36.85 7.88
N LYS A 350 -12.80 38.18 7.85
CA LYS A 350 -12.00 39.05 8.71
C LYS A 350 -12.35 38.79 10.17
N ILE A 351 -11.34 38.78 11.02
CA ILE A 351 -11.51 38.66 12.47
C ILE A 351 -11.88 40.03 13.03
N HIS A 352 -12.89 40.04 13.89
CA HIS A 352 -13.33 41.21 14.63
C HIS A 352 -13.10 41.02 16.13
N ASP A 353 -12.82 42.09 16.85
CA ASP A 353 -12.75 42.09 18.32
C ASP A 353 -14.15 42.25 18.95
N ASP A 354 -14.21 42.33 20.28
CA ASP A 354 -15.46 42.47 21.03
C ASP A 354 -16.21 43.78 20.71
N ASP A 355 -15.50 44.80 20.21
CA ASP A 355 -16.06 46.08 19.77
C ASP A 355 -16.46 46.06 18.28
N ASN A 356 -16.38 44.89 17.63
CA ASN A 356 -16.65 44.66 16.20
C ASN A 356 -15.67 45.39 15.26
N GLU A 357 -14.49 45.80 15.74
CA GLU A 357 -13.42 46.40 14.94
C GLU A 357 -12.54 45.31 14.31
N ILE A 358 -11.99 45.58 13.12
CA ILE A 358 -11.16 44.61 12.40
C ILE A 358 -9.81 44.44 13.13
N VAL A 359 -9.50 43.19 13.47
CA VAL A 359 -8.25 42.81 14.11
C VAL A 359 -7.16 42.62 13.06
N THR A 360 -5.96 43.14 13.31
CA THR A 360 -4.79 42.93 12.46
C THR A 360 -4.03 41.66 12.87
N ILE A 361 -3.24 41.09 11.95
CA ILE A 361 -2.50 39.84 12.18
C ILE A 361 -1.63 39.92 13.45
N GLU A 362 -0.90 41.02 13.64
CA GLU A 362 -0.03 41.22 14.82
C GLU A 362 -0.77 41.37 16.16
N LYS A 363 -2.08 41.68 16.12
CA LYS A 363 -2.92 41.84 17.31
C LYS A 363 -3.54 40.53 17.78
N VAL A 364 -3.62 39.52 16.91
CA VAL A 364 -4.03 38.17 17.31
C VAL A 364 -2.95 37.58 18.22
N LYS A 365 -3.33 37.17 19.44
CA LYS A 365 -2.40 36.73 20.48
C LYS A 365 -1.51 35.56 20.03
N GLU A 366 -2.10 34.60 19.34
CA GLU A 366 -1.43 33.39 18.83
C GLU A 366 -0.46 33.76 17.70
N TYR A 367 -0.88 34.59 16.75
CA TYR A 367 -0.04 35.04 15.63
C TYR A 367 1.12 35.92 16.10
N LYS A 368 0.89 36.77 17.10
CA LYS A 368 1.95 37.54 17.74
C LYS A 368 3.03 36.65 18.36
N LYS A 369 2.63 35.53 18.98
CA LYS A 369 3.60 34.55 19.50
C LYS A 369 4.36 33.88 18.36
N ALA A 370 3.68 33.48 17.29
CA ALA A 370 4.31 32.85 16.13
C ALA A 370 5.32 33.79 15.43
N LEU A 371 4.95 35.05 15.21
CA LEU A 371 5.84 36.10 14.66
C LEU A 371 7.07 36.36 15.54
N ALA A 372 6.99 36.10 16.85
CA ALA A 372 8.09 36.31 17.78
C ALA A 372 9.04 35.09 17.91
N ARG A 373 8.72 33.94 17.28
CA ARG A 373 9.56 32.73 17.36
C ARG A 373 10.89 32.91 16.61
N GLU A 374 10.86 33.61 15.49
CA GLU A 374 12.01 33.81 14.61
C GLU A 374 12.22 35.30 14.30
N PRO A 375 13.48 35.78 14.25
CA PRO A 375 13.78 37.08 13.66
C PRO A 375 13.23 37.15 12.23
N ASN A 376 12.64 38.29 11.86
CA ASN A 376 12.10 38.54 10.51
C ASN A 376 10.95 37.62 10.05
N SER A 377 10.31 36.86 10.94
CA SER A 377 9.13 36.07 10.59
C SER A 377 8.04 36.92 9.94
N ARG A 378 7.46 36.42 8.84
CA ARG A 378 6.38 37.09 8.11
C ARG A 378 5.14 36.18 8.06
N PRO A 379 3.93 36.77 8.05
CA PRO A 379 2.71 36.00 7.86
C PRO A 379 2.47 35.66 6.38
N TRP A 380 2.11 34.41 6.12
CA TRP A 380 1.80 33.87 4.80
C TRP A 380 0.43 33.23 4.82
N TRP A 381 -0.43 33.64 3.90
CA TRP A 381 -1.82 33.24 3.84
C TRP A 381 -2.07 32.27 2.70
N SER A 382 -2.67 31.12 2.97
CA SER A 382 -3.01 30.12 1.94
C SER A 382 -4.38 30.30 1.30
N GLY A 383 -5.29 31.02 1.96
CA GLY A 383 -6.71 31.05 1.59
C GLY A 383 -7.03 31.80 0.29
N ALA A 384 -6.06 32.49 -0.32
CA ALA A 384 -6.20 33.08 -1.64
C ALA A 384 -6.16 32.04 -2.78
N HIS A 385 -5.48 30.91 -2.54
CA HIS A 385 -5.18 29.92 -3.57
C HIS A 385 -5.58 28.49 -3.20
N SER A 386 -5.85 28.22 -1.92
CA SER A 386 -6.25 26.91 -1.43
C SER A 386 -7.57 26.94 -0.66
N ALA A 387 -8.25 25.79 -0.66
CA ALA A 387 -9.38 25.55 0.24
C ALA A 387 -8.93 25.43 1.71
N LEU A 388 -7.65 25.13 1.94
CA LEU A 388 -7.02 25.24 3.24
C LEU A 388 -6.73 26.70 3.55
N LYS A 389 -7.40 27.25 4.58
CA LYS A 389 -7.30 28.67 4.94
C LYS A 389 -6.58 28.79 6.28
N GLY A 390 -5.34 29.27 6.23
CA GLY A 390 -4.53 29.41 7.43
C GLY A 390 -3.32 30.29 7.21
N TYR A 391 -2.72 30.69 8.34
CA TYR A 391 -1.46 31.42 8.35
C TYR A 391 -0.28 30.50 8.65
N TYR A 392 0.80 30.76 7.93
CA TYR A 392 2.12 30.22 8.15
C TYR A 392 3.04 31.38 8.53
N PHE A 393 3.90 31.18 9.53
CA PHE A 393 4.77 32.21 10.07
C PHE A 393 6.22 31.79 9.90
N THR A 394 6.91 32.38 8.93
CA THR A 394 8.30 32.03 8.61
C THR A 394 9.03 33.23 8.00
N GLU A 395 10.33 33.36 8.24
CA GLU A 395 11.19 34.36 7.58
C GLU A 395 11.27 34.11 6.06
N LYS A 396 11.42 32.84 5.66
CA LYS A 396 11.65 32.41 4.26
C LYS A 396 10.43 32.55 3.37
N GLY A 397 9.35 33.06 3.92
CA GLY A 397 8.46 33.76 3.05
C GLY A 397 7.47 32.86 2.31
N GLY A 398 7.08 31.72 2.89
CA GLY A 398 6.37 30.70 2.11
C GLY A 398 7.21 30.16 0.93
N ASP A 399 8.47 30.56 0.78
CA ASP A 399 9.43 30.02 -0.18
C ASP A 399 10.08 28.78 0.42
N TYR A 400 9.24 27.78 0.68
CA TYR A 400 9.67 26.47 1.16
C TYR A 400 10.52 25.71 0.12
N CYS A 401 10.61 26.25 -1.10
CA CYS A 401 11.22 25.61 -2.26
C CYS A 401 12.43 26.38 -2.79
N ILE A 402 13.19 27.04 -1.90
CA ILE A 402 14.45 27.66 -2.28
C ILE A 402 15.56 26.64 -2.53
N GLU A 403 16.45 26.98 -3.47
CA GLU A 403 17.69 26.24 -3.75
C GLU A 403 17.48 24.76 -4.14
N SER A 404 18.17 23.82 -3.48
CA SER A 404 18.11 22.37 -3.71
C SER A 404 17.12 21.65 -2.77
N GLN A 405 16.24 22.40 -2.09
CA GLN A 405 15.24 21.81 -1.22
C GLN A 405 14.23 20.99 -2.03
N LEU A 406 14.03 19.76 -1.59
CA LEU A 406 13.14 18.81 -2.27
C LEU A 406 11.70 18.94 -1.74
N ALA A 407 11.53 19.18 -0.45
CA ALA A 407 10.23 19.36 0.16
C ALA A 407 10.34 20.04 1.53
N ALA A 408 9.18 20.35 2.10
CA ALA A 408 9.02 20.77 3.47
C ALA A 408 7.65 20.30 4.01
N THR A 409 7.59 20.03 5.31
CA THR A 409 6.32 19.90 6.05
C THR A 409 6.16 21.13 6.93
N ALA A 410 5.01 21.78 6.85
CA ALA A 410 4.69 22.97 7.63
C ALA A 410 3.34 22.78 8.34
N HIS A 411 3.24 23.33 9.53
CA HIS A 411 2.01 23.29 10.32
C HIS A 411 1.30 24.64 10.28
N ILE A 412 -0.03 24.62 10.12
CA ILE A 412 -0.85 25.83 10.15
C ILE A 412 -1.10 26.26 11.58
N GLU A 413 -0.93 27.55 11.86
CA GLU A 413 -1.45 28.16 13.09
C GLU A 413 -2.94 28.49 12.87
N GLU A 414 -3.82 27.51 13.08
CA GLU A 414 -5.27 27.72 12.98
C GLU A 414 -5.76 28.59 14.15
N LEU A 415 -6.63 29.55 13.84
CA LEU A 415 -7.45 30.17 14.85
C LEU A 415 -8.50 29.13 15.28
N ASN A 416 -8.50 28.76 16.56
CA ASN A 416 -9.38 27.76 17.17
C ASN A 416 -10.78 27.71 16.50
N ARG A 417 -11.14 26.56 15.94
CA ARG A 417 -12.51 26.35 15.43
C ARG A 417 -13.46 26.29 16.64
N PRO A 418 -14.46 27.18 16.75
CA PRO A 418 -15.46 27.04 17.79
C PRO A 418 -16.30 25.79 17.49
N LEU A 419 -16.25 24.80 18.38
CA LEU A 419 -17.16 23.66 18.34
C LEU A 419 -18.49 24.01 19.02
N PRO A 420 -19.59 23.31 18.70
CA PRO A 420 -20.80 23.36 19.51
C PRO A 420 -20.48 23.09 20.98
N ALA A 421 -21.14 23.80 21.90
CA ALA A 421 -20.94 23.74 23.37
C ALA A 421 -19.70 24.47 23.96
N GLY A 422 -18.99 25.29 23.18
CA GLY A 422 -17.91 26.13 23.72
C GLY A 422 -16.56 25.40 23.88
N GLU A 423 -16.43 24.22 23.30
CA GLU A 423 -15.16 23.52 23.15
C GLU A 423 -14.39 24.09 21.95
N THR A 424 -13.07 24.17 22.06
CA THR A 424 -12.17 24.51 20.94
C THR A 424 -11.38 23.27 20.57
N GLU A 425 -11.57 22.73 19.36
CA GLU A 425 -10.67 21.70 18.83
C GLU A 425 -9.44 22.40 18.26
N LYS A 426 -8.28 22.17 18.86
CA LYS A 426 -7.01 22.49 18.22
C LYS A 426 -6.71 21.36 17.23
N VAL A 427 -7.11 21.54 15.98
CA VAL A 427 -6.77 20.60 14.91
C VAL A 427 -5.37 20.96 14.41
N GLU A 428 -4.43 20.05 14.58
CA GLU A 428 -3.11 20.20 13.97
C GLU A 428 -3.20 19.72 12.52
N ILE A 429 -3.05 20.65 11.58
CA ILE A 429 -3.01 20.36 10.15
C ILE A 429 -1.55 20.37 9.71
N ALA A 430 -1.11 19.27 9.12
CA ALA A 430 0.17 19.15 8.45
C ALA A 430 0.01 19.44 6.95
N SER A 431 0.80 20.39 6.45
CA SER A 431 0.90 20.73 5.03
C SER A 431 2.23 20.22 4.50
N VAL A 432 2.19 19.14 3.74
CA VAL A 432 3.32 18.60 2.99
C VAL A 432 3.45 19.37 1.68
N ILE A 433 4.62 19.94 1.43
CA ILE A 433 4.94 20.79 0.28
C ILE A 433 6.09 20.12 -0.46
N LEU A 434 5.79 19.46 -1.56
CA LEU A 434 6.80 18.88 -2.45
C LEU A 434 7.23 19.93 -3.46
N CYS A 435 8.52 20.28 -3.48
CA CYS A 435 9.02 21.33 -4.34
C CYS A 435 9.16 20.87 -5.80
N PRO A 436 9.08 21.78 -6.79
CA PRO A 436 9.24 21.42 -8.20
C PRO A 436 10.51 20.62 -8.50
N GLU A 437 11.60 20.90 -7.76
CA GLU A 437 12.86 20.18 -7.90
C GLU A 437 12.76 18.70 -7.51
N SER A 438 11.86 18.33 -6.58
CA SER A 438 11.58 16.91 -6.27
C SER A 438 11.14 16.09 -7.50
N PHE A 439 10.47 16.73 -8.45
CA PHE A 439 9.96 16.07 -9.64
C PHE A 439 10.92 16.16 -10.83
N ASN A 440 11.70 17.24 -10.90
CA ASN A 440 12.48 17.59 -12.09
C ASN A 440 13.97 17.31 -11.95
N THR A 441 14.48 17.14 -10.72
CA THR A 441 15.91 16.96 -10.51
C THR A 441 16.44 15.69 -11.17
N THR A 442 17.64 15.78 -11.76
CA THR A 442 18.39 14.65 -12.32
C THR A 442 19.50 14.17 -11.39
N LEU A 443 19.69 14.86 -10.25
CA LEU A 443 20.71 14.51 -9.26
C LEU A 443 20.40 13.20 -8.53
N ARG A 444 19.14 12.75 -8.56
CA ARG A 444 18.66 11.55 -7.90
C ARG A 444 17.88 10.66 -8.85
N GLN A 445 17.97 9.36 -8.62
CA GLN A 445 17.20 8.38 -9.37
C GLN A 445 15.71 8.50 -9.09
N ALA A 446 14.88 8.17 -10.07
CA ALA A 446 13.44 8.36 -9.97
C ALA A 446 12.77 7.43 -8.95
N ASN A 447 13.33 6.24 -8.75
CA ASN A 447 12.76 5.16 -7.95
C ASN A 447 13.88 4.35 -7.26
N TYR A 448 13.55 3.59 -6.22
CA TYR A 448 14.46 2.75 -5.43
C TYR A 448 15.13 1.67 -6.26
N ARG A 449 14.52 1.16 -7.34
CA ARG A 449 15.18 0.17 -8.21
C ARG A 449 16.42 0.80 -8.83
N ASP A 450 16.24 1.92 -9.53
CA ASP A 450 17.30 2.60 -10.24
C ASP A 450 18.34 3.18 -9.24
N ALA A 451 17.90 3.60 -8.05
CA ALA A 451 18.80 4.03 -6.97
C ALA A 451 19.65 2.88 -6.41
N ASN A 452 19.05 1.70 -6.21
CA ASN A 452 19.76 0.52 -5.69
C ASN A 452 20.82 0.02 -6.68
N ASP A 453 20.62 0.19 -7.99
CA ASP A 453 21.59 -0.18 -9.02
C ASP A 453 22.89 0.67 -8.95
N LEU A 454 22.86 1.83 -8.27
CA LEU A 454 24.05 2.66 -8.01
C LEU A 454 24.85 2.21 -6.78
N ILE A 455 24.28 1.35 -5.94
CA ILE A 455 24.90 0.95 -4.67
C ILE A 455 25.98 -0.09 -4.96
N THR A 456 27.23 0.33 -4.82
CA THR A 456 28.42 -0.51 -4.93
C THR A 456 29.36 -0.25 -3.75
N ASP A 457 30.41 -1.06 -3.61
CA ASP A 457 31.40 -0.85 -2.56
C ASP A 457 32.03 0.56 -2.70
N GLY A 458 31.86 1.38 -1.66
CA GLY A 458 32.34 2.77 -1.62
C GLY A 458 31.30 3.83 -2.00
N THR A 459 30.11 3.45 -2.45
CA THR A 459 29.00 4.41 -2.69
C THR A 459 28.54 5.05 -1.38
N ASN A 460 28.37 6.38 -1.35
CA ASN A 460 27.71 7.05 -0.24
C ASN A 460 26.21 6.72 -0.29
N LEU A 461 25.65 6.22 0.81
CA LEU A 461 24.22 5.84 0.87
C LEU A 461 23.29 7.02 0.58
N ALA A 462 23.72 8.26 0.82
CA ALA A 462 22.97 9.46 0.45
C ALA A 462 22.71 9.56 -1.07
N ASP A 463 23.60 9.01 -1.90
CA ASP A 463 23.48 8.99 -3.35
C ASP A 463 22.52 7.89 -3.83
N GLY A 464 22.24 6.90 -2.97
CA GLY A 464 21.31 5.79 -3.20
C GLY A 464 19.87 6.09 -2.78
N VAL A 465 19.52 7.35 -2.49
CA VAL A 465 18.18 7.76 -2.07
C VAL A 465 17.39 8.26 -3.30
N PRO A 466 16.28 7.61 -3.68
CA PRO A 466 15.48 8.04 -4.81
C PRO A 466 14.62 9.26 -4.49
N ARG A 467 14.08 9.90 -5.53
CA ARG A 467 13.16 11.04 -5.38
C ARG A 467 11.86 10.67 -4.65
N SER A 468 11.38 9.44 -4.81
CA SER A 468 10.20 8.94 -4.08
C SER A 468 10.37 8.92 -2.56
N ALA A 469 11.61 8.83 -2.07
CA ALA A 469 11.89 8.90 -0.64
C ALA A 469 11.57 10.27 -0.03
N THR A 470 11.42 11.33 -0.85
CA THR A 470 10.95 12.63 -0.36
C THR A 470 9.56 12.52 0.25
N LEU A 471 8.61 11.86 -0.42
CA LEU A 471 7.27 11.65 0.15
C LEU A 471 7.31 10.84 1.45
N LEU A 472 8.15 9.81 1.49
CA LEU A 472 8.36 9.00 2.69
C LEU A 472 8.87 9.87 3.86
N HIS A 473 9.87 10.70 3.60
CA HIS A 473 10.46 11.59 4.59
C HIS A 473 9.43 12.57 5.15
N GLU A 474 8.69 13.26 4.28
CA GLU A 474 7.66 14.21 4.71
C GLU A 474 6.51 13.52 5.48
N ALA A 475 6.19 12.26 5.17
CA ALA A 475 5.18 11.53 5.93
C ALA A 475 5.58 11.30 7.40
N PHE A 476 6.88 11.17 7.70
CA PHE A 476 7.33 11.11 9.11
C PHE A 476 7.02 12.43 9.83
N HIS A 477 7.35 13.56 9.22
CA HIS A 477 7.06 14.88 9.78
C HIS A 477 5.55 15.11 9.92
N ALA A 478 4.77 14.76 8.90
CA ALA A 478 3.32 14.94 8.92
C ALA A 478 2.64 14.20 10.08
N ILE A 479 3.08 12.97 10.39
CA ILE A 479 2.45 12.14 11.44
C ILE A 479 2.93 12.50 12.84
N ARG A 480 4.17 13.00 12.99
CA ARG A 480 4.84 13.14 14.29
C ARG A 480 5.12 14.59 14.69
N GLY A 481 4.87 15.53 13.78
CA GLY A 481 5.24 16.92 13.93
C GLY A 481 6.76 17.12 13.92
N ASP A 482 7.19 18.28 14.39
CA ASP A 482 8.60 18.67 14.44
C ASP A 482 9.43 17.79 15.40
N ASP A 483 8.80 17.18 16.42
CA ASP A 483 9.49 16.43 17.50
C ASP A 483 10.20 15.14 17.05
N LEU A 484 9.98 14.68 15.82
CA LEU A 484 10.74 13.56 15.25
C LEU A 484 11.94 14.09 14.47
N PHE A 485 13.13 13.94 15.08
CA PHE A 485 14.43 14.43 14.60
C PHE A 485 14.75 15.92 14.90
N SER A 486 13.85 16.69 15.52
CA SER A 486 14.21 18.03 16.04
C SER A 486 15.25 17.96 17.16
N GLY A 487 16.40 18.54 16.89
CA GLY A 487 17.48 18.85 17.83
C GLY A 487 18.47 19.79 17.13
N ASN A 488 19.47 20.30 17.85
CA ASN A 488 20.56 21.11 17.26
C ASN A 488 21.38 20.36 16.18
N ASP A 489 21.02 19.11 15.88
CA ASP A 489 21.58 18.24 14.86
C ASP A 489 20.81 18.31 13.51
N GLU A 490 19.80 19.17 13.38
CA GLU A 490 19.30 19.63 12.07
C GLU A 490 20.13 20.80 11.50
N SER A 491 21.41 20.92 11.88
CA SER A 491 22.34 21.60 10.98
C SER A 491 22.48 20.75 9.73
N CYS A 492 22.54 21.37 8.56
CA CYS A 492 22.79 20.71 7.27
C CYS A 492 24.11 19.89 7.19
N GLU A 493 24.79 19.64 8.32
CA GLU A 493 26.00 18.83 8.41
C GLU A 493 25.73 17.34 8.65
N GLN A 494 24.60 16.93 9.25
CA GLN A 494 24.29 15.50 9.40
C GLN A 494 22.82 15.12 9.15
N PRO A 495 22.38 15.09 7.88
CA PRO A 495 21.05 14.64 7.53
C PRO A 495 21.00 13.11 7.54
N LEU A 496 19.94 12.54 8.11
CA LEU A 496 19.60 11.12 8.01
C LEU A 496 19.35 10.64 6.56
N PHE A 497 19.44 11.56 5.57
CA PHE A 497 19.46 11.29 4.13
C PHE A 497 20.43 12.17 3.31
N GLY A 498 21.52 12.66 3.92
CA GLY A 498 22.65 13.33 3.25
C GLY A 498 22.30 14.44 2.24
N LEU A 499 21.41 15.36 2.61
CA LEU A 499 21.18 16.61 1.88
C LEU A 499 21.93 17.79 2.54
N GLY A 500 23.22 17.91 2.27
CA GLY A 500 24.05 19.06 2.65
C GLY A 500 25.52 18.87 2.25
N PRO A 501 26.23 19.90 1.76
CA PRO A 501 27.59 19.75 1.28
C PRO A 501 28.54 19.82 2.47
N SER A 502 29.23 18.72 2.79
CA SER A 502 30.44 18.83 3.62
C SER A 502 31.67 18.36 2.84
N PRO A 503 32.63 19.26 2.61
CA PRO A 503 33.96 18.91 2.17
C PRO A 503 34.82 18.60 3.42
N TYR A 504 35.54 17.49 3.36
CA TYR A 504 36.62 17.05 4.27
C TYR A 504 36.25 16.30 5.57
N LEU A 505 36.81 15.07 5.62
CA LEU A 505 37.24 14.25 6.77
C LEU A 505 36.20 13.46 7.56
#